data_AF-A0A7C3XZ18-F1
#
_entry.id   AF-A0A7C3XZ18-F1
#
_cell.length_a   1.000
_cell.length_b   1.000
_cell.length_c   1.000
_cell.angle_alpha   90.00
_cell.angle_beta   90.00
_cell.angle_gamma   90.00
#
_symmetry.space_group_name_H-M   'P 1'
#
loop_
_entity.id
_entity.type
_entity.pdbx_description
1 polymer ?
#
loop_
_entity_poly.entity_id
_entity_poly.type
_entity_poly.pdbx_seq_one_letter_code
_entity_poly.pdbx_strand_id
1 'polypeptide(L)' 'MREDQAKIVWACFEEALPYLTSPCSIREILEELVKGAEGVEKLLVALDERINRAGEQTLRTDLTILRDRIVEGGR' A
#
# COMPACT_ATOMS: atom_id res chain seq x y z
N MET A 1 12.04 0.58 -15.05
CA MET A 1 11.40 1.54 -14.11
C MET A 1 10.09 1.00 -13.52
N ARG A 2 9.09 0.53 -14.28
CA ARG A 2 7.84 -0.03 -13.68
C ARG A 2 8.06 -1.34 -12.89
N GLU A 3 8.89 -2.26 -13.38
CA GLU A 3 9.12 -3.56 -12.72
C GLU A 3 9.81 -3.44 -11.35
N ASP A 4 10.69 -2.46 -11.15
CA ASP A 4 11.35 -2.23 -9.86
C ASP A 4 10.39 -1.68 -8.80
N GLN A 5 9.38 -0.91 -9.21
CA GLN A 5 8.44 -0.26 -8.28
C GLN A 5 7.44 -1.25 -7.68
N ALA A 6 6.88 -2.12 -8.50
CA ALA A 6 6.00 -3.17 -8.01
C ALA A 6 6.74 -4.06 -6.99
N LYS A 7 8.03 -4.36 -7.23
CA LYS A 7 8.86 -5.13 -6.30
C LYS A 7 9.02 -4.41 -4.95
N ILE A 8 9.27 -3.10 -4.95
CA ILE A 8 9.38 -2.30 -3.71
C ILE A 8 8.05 -2.36 -2.93
N VAL A 9 6.92 -2.11 -3.60
CA VAL A 9 5.60 -2.12 -2.95
C VAL A 9 5.27 -3.49 -2.36
N TRP A 10 5.56 -4.56 -3.10
CA TRP A 10 5.34 -5.93 -2.62
C TRP A 10 6.27 -6.30 -1.47
N ALA A 11 7.53 -5.90 -1.50
CA ALA A 11 8.45 -6.09 -0.38
C ALA A 11 7.94 -5.36 0.88
N CYS A 12 7.53 -4.10 0.76
CA CYS A 12 6.95 -3.35 1.88
C CYS A 12 5.66 -3.99 2.41
N PHE A 13 4.84 -4.58 1.54
CA PHE A 13 3.66 -5.34 1.96
C PHE A 13 4.04 -6.60 2.74
N GLU A 14 5.03 -7.37 2.27
CA GLU A 14 5.53 -8.57 2.95
C GLU A 14 6.10 -8.23 4.34
N GLU A 15 6.84 -7.13 4.46
CA GLU A 15 7.33 -6.62 5.75
C GLU A 15 6.21 -6.11 6.67
N ALA A 16 5.11 -5.61 6.09
CA ALA A 16 3.95 -5.14 6.84
C ALA A 16 3.05 -6.28 7.35
N LEU A 17 3.07 -7.47 6.74
CA LEU A 17 2.17 -8.60 7.05
C LEU A 17 1.97 -8.88 8.55
N PRO A 18 3.00 -8.88 9.42
CA PRO A 18 2.83 -9.15 10.84
C PRO A 18 2.00 -8.09 11.59
N TYR A 19 1.84 -6.91 11.00
CA TYR A 19 1.16 -5.75 11.59
C TYR A 19 -0.23 -5.51 10.98
N LEU A 20 -0.60 -6.24 9.93
CA LEU A 20 -1.89 -6.09 9.26
C LEU A 20 -2.95 -6.99 9.90
N THR A 21 -4.11 -6.41 10.17
CA THR A 21 -5.27 -7.15 10.68
C THR A 21 -6.00 -7.89 9.54
N SER A 22 -6.07 -7.26 8.36
CA SER A 22 -6.79 -7.75 7.18
C SER A 22 -5.86 -7.80 5.93
N PRO A 23 -4.79 -8.61 5.94
CA PRO A 23 -3.77 -8.62 4.88
C PRO A 23 -4.34 -8.98 3.49
N CYS A 24 -5.39 -9.80 3.43
CA CYS A 24 -6.05 -10.14 2.17
C CYS A 24 -6.70 -8.91 1.52
N SER A 25 -7.44 -8.11 2.28
CA SER A 25 -8.07 -6.89 1.77
C SER A 25 -7.04 -5.85 1.32
N ILE A 26 -5.94 -5.74 2.06
CA ILE A 26 -4.83 -4.86 1.70
C ILE A 26 -4.17 -5.31 0.40
N ARG A 27 -3.97 -6.63 0.24
CA ARG A 27 -3.43 -7.20 -1.00
C ARG A 27 -4.33 -6.87 -2.20
N GLU A 28 -5.64 -7.08 -2.09
CA GLU A 28 -6.57 -6.78 -3.18
C GLU A 28 -6.52 -5.29 -3.59
N ILE A 29 -6.49 -4.40 -2.60
CA ILE A 29 -6.35 -2.96 -2.85
C ILE A 29 -5.01 -2.65 -3.54
N LEU A 30 -3.90 -3.23 -3.08
CA LEU A 30 -2.60 -3.06 -3.69
C LEU A 30 -2.55 -3.56 -5.13
N GLU A 31 -3.16 -4.72 -5.43
CA GLU A 31 -3.23 -5.25 -6.79
C GLU A 31 -3.97 -4.30 -7.75
N GLU A 32 -5.03 -3.63 -7.28
CA GLU A 32 -5.71 -2.59 -8.07
C GLU A 32 -4.83 -1.34 -8.24
N LEU A 33 -4.23 -0.85 -7.15
CA LEU A 33 -3.44 0.38 -7.16
C LEU A 33 -2.17 0.25 -7.99
N VAL A 34 -1.44 -0.86 -7.89
CA VAL A 34 -0.20 -1.12 -8.65
C VAL A 34 -0.48 -1.21 -10.15
N LYS A 35 -1.66 -1.72 -10.57
CA LYS A 35 -2.05 -1.75 -11.99
C LYS A 35 -2.32 -0.36 -12.56
N GLY A 36 -2.88 0.55 -11.75
CA GLY A 36 -3.27 1.89 -12.17
C GLY A 36 -2.21 2.99 -11.95
N ALA A 37 -1.27 2.79 -11.02
CA ALA A 37 -0.29 3.80 -10.66
C ALA A 37 0.96 3.75 -11.55
N GLU A 38 1.35 4.91 -12.10
CA GLU A 38 2.62 5.08 -12.81
C GLU A 38 3.70 5.65 -11.88
N GLY A 39 4.07 4.89 -10.85
CA GLY A 39 5.07 5.31 -9.88
C GLY A 39 4.65 5.11 -8.44
N VAL A 40 5.65 5.00 -7.55
CA VAL A 40 5.44 4.91 -6.10
C VAL A 40 4.73 6.17 -5.59
N GLU A 41 5.08 7.36 -6.09
CA GLU A 41 4.40 8.61 -5.71
C GLU A 41 2.90 8.61 -6.06
N LYS A 42 2.54 8.20 -7.29
CA LYS A 42 1.13 8.08 -7.69
C LYS A 42 0.40 7.00 -6.87
N LEU A 43 1.08 5.91 -6.53
CA LEU A 43 0.54 4.86 -5.69
C LEU A 43 0.28 5.36 -4.27
N LEU A 44 1.21 6.13 -3.68
CA LEU A 44 1.04 6.74 -2.36
C LEU A 44 -0.14 7.71 -2.34
N VAL A 45 -0.32 8.51 -3.39
CA VAL A 45 -1.51 9.38 -3.52
C VAL A 45 -2.79 8.56 -3.55
N ALA A 46 -2.85 7.51 -4.37
CA ALA A 46 -4.04 6.66 -4.46
C ALA A 46 -4.32 5.87 -3.17
N LEU A 47 -3.26 5.50 -2.44
CA LEU A 47 -3.34 4.88 -1.12
C LEU A 47 -3.89 5.85 -0.08
N ASP A 48 -3.43 7.10 -0.08
CA ASP A 48 -3.95 8.18 0.77
C ASP A 48 -5.44 8.45 0.49
N GLU A 49 -5.87 8.45 -0.77
CA GLU A 49 -7.29 8.54 -1.11
C GLU A 49 -8.09 7.35 -0.56
N ARG A 50 -7.52 6.14 -0.58
CA ARG A 50 -8.16 4.93 -0.03
C ARG A 50 -8.27 4.98 1.49
N ILE A 51 -7.24 5.46 2.18
CA ILE A 51 -7.24 5.71 3.64
C ILE A 51 -8.35 6.68 4.03
N ASN A 52 -8.47 7.80 3.28
CA ASN A 52 -9.50 8.81 3.54
C ASN A 52 -10.92 8.30 3.25
N ARG A 53 -11.09 7.40 2.28
CA ARG A 53 -12.38 6.78 1.94
C ARG A 53 -12.71 5.55 2.78
N ALA A 54 -11.74 4.98 3.50
CA ALA A 54 -11.97 3.81 4.35
C ALA A 54 -12.94 4.18 5.48
N GLY A 55 -14.16 3.65 5.42
CA GLY A 55 -15.15 3.80 6.48
C GLY A 55 -14.83 2.95 7.72
N GLU A 56 -14.05 1.88 7.53
CA GLU A 56 -13.62 0.98 8.60
C GLU A 56 -12.29 1.41 9.22
N GLN A 57 -12.23 1.50 10.54
CA GLN A 57 -11.04 1.91 11.28
C GLN A 57 -9.87 0.91 11.13
N THR A 58 -10.17 -0.38 11.08
CA THR A 58 -9.19 -1.45 10.90
C THR A 58 -8.49 -1.32 9.56
N LEU A 59 -9.27 -1.30 8.47
CA LEU A 59 -8.73 -1.08 7.13
C LEU A 59 -7.92 0.21 7.02
N ARG A 60 -8.39 1.31 7.63
CA ARG A 60 -7.65 2.58 7.65
C ARG A 60 -6.28 2.43 8.31
N THR A 61 -6.23 1.74 9.45
CA THR A 61 -4.99 1.49 10.20
C THR A 61 -4.02 0.65 9.38
N ASP A 62 -4.49 -0.45 8.82
CA ASP A 62 -3.69 -1.35 7.99
C ASP A 62 -3.11 -0.65 6.75
N LEU A 63 -3.92 0.17 6.06
CA LEU A 63 -3.46 0.96 4.91
C LEU A 63 -2.43 2.02 5.32
N THR A 64 -2.56 2.60 6.52
CA THR A 64 -1.60 3.60 7.04
C THR A 64 -0.26 2.95 7.35
N ILE A 65 -0.25 1.78 7.99
CA ILE A 65 0.96 1.00 8.26
C ILE A 65 1.70 0.71 6.94
N LEU A 66 0.96 0.22 5.93
CA LEU A 66 1.53 -0.07 4.63
C LEU A 66 2.10 1.19 3.95
N ARG A 67 1.37 2.32 3.99
CA ARG A 67 1.83 3.59 3.44
C ARG A 67 3.16 4.01 4.03
N ASP A 68 3.27 3.99 5.36
CA ASP A 68 4.48 4.40 6.06
C ASP A 68 5.66 3.51 5.67
N ARG A 69 5.45 2.19 5.54
CA ARG A 69 6.48 1.26 5.04
C ARG A 69 6.95 1.58 3.62
N ILE A 70 6.04 1.90 2.71
CA ILE A 70 6.39 2.26 1.33
C ILE A 70 7.18 3.57 1.29
N VAL A 71 6.85 4.54 2.15
CA VAL A 71 7.61 5.80 2.26
C VAL A 71 9.01 5.57 2.84
N GLU A 72 9.14 4.67 3.83
CA GLU A 72 10.44 4.29 4.40
C GLU A 72 11.32 3.55 3.39
N GLY A 73 10.76 2.57 2.66
CA GLY A 73 11.49 1.76 1.69
C GLY A 73 11.77 2.44 0.35
N GLY A 74 11.11 3.57 0.07
CA GLY A 74 11.33 4.38 -1.14
C GLY A 74 12.39 5.48 -1.02
N ARG A 75 13.03 5.62 0.15
CA ARG A 75 14.15 6.54 0.40
C ARG A 75 15.50 5.89 0.13
#